data_AF-A0A954QPV9-F1
#
_entry.id   AF-A0A954QPV9-F1
#
_cell.length_a   1.000
_cell.length_b   1.000
_cell.length_c   1.000
_cell.angle_alpha   90.00
_cell.angle_beta   90.00
_cell.angle_gamma   90.00
#
_symmetry.space_group_name_H-M   'P 1'
#
loop_
_entity.id
_entity.type
_entity.pdbx_description
1 polymer ?
#
loop_
_entity_poly.entity_id
_entity_poly.type
_entity_poly.pdbx_seq_one_letter_code
_entity_poly.pdbx_strand_id
1 'polypeptide(L)'
;VSRLDGGRLPCQLIGVHSGQEIELSREVIVTPVRSSHRIPALGYVVWERRRKLKAEFTELTGEQIRDLRLSGVDVTEERRIPKVAFMGDSTSQVLDENPVMYDAEILIMEMTFVAPGHRPQLIRKLGHIHLDDVVARRDRFNNQLVIASHFSTRYHPKQIQHYVSRALPDMLDGRLHLWL
;
A
#
# COMPACT_ATOMS: atom_id res chain seq x y z
N VAL A 1 25.77 1.47 17.06
CA VAL A 1 24.33 1.79 17.23
C VAL A 1 24.03 1.74 18.73
N SER A 2 24.23 2.84 19.48
CA SER A 2 23.98 2.90 20.94
C SER A 2 24.24 4.29 21.59
N ARG A 3 23.98 5.43 20.92
CA ARG A 3 24.45 6.73 21.45
C ARG A 3 23.39 7.73 21.92
N LEU A 4 22.11 7.37 22.04
CA LEU A 4 21.08 8.33 22.48
C LEU A 4 20.41 8.01 23.83
N ASP A 5 19.95 6.77 24.12
CA ASP A 5 19.20 6.54 25.38
C ASP A 5 19.76 5.47 26.34
N GLY A 6 20.82 4.74 25.96
CA GLY A 6 21.50 3.76 26.84
C GLY A 6 20.66 2.56 27.32
N GLY A 7 19.35 2.57 27.11
CA GLY A 7 18.44 1.48 27.42
C GLY A 7 18.62 0.30 26.48
N ARG A 8 18.50 -0.92 27.02
CA ARG A 8 18.28 -2.11 26.20
C ARG A 8 16.87 -2.01 25.61
N LEU A 9 16.76 -1.84 24.31
CA LEU A 9 15.53 -2.08 23.57
C LEU A 9 15.53 -3.56 23.17
N PRO A 10 14.86 -4.46 23.92
CA PRO A 10 14.76 -5.86 23.51
C PRO A 10 13.94 -5.92 22.22
N CYS A 11 14.64 -5.94 21.08
CA CYS A 11 14.03 -6.02 19.76
C CYS A 11 14.78 -7.06 18.93
N GLN A 12 14.04 -7.71 18.05
CA GLN A 12 14.59 -8.57 17.02
C GLN A 12 14.60 -7.79 15.71
N LEU A 13 15.78 -7.62 15.12
CA LEU A 13 15.92 -6.99 13.81
C LEU A 13 15.80 -8.07 12.74
N ILE A 14 14.78 -7.95 11.89
CA ILE A 14 14.52 -8.88 10.80
C ILE A 14 14.71 -8.11 9.49
N GLY A 15 15.72 -8.49 8.71
CA GLY A 15 15.89 -7.98 7.36
C GLY A 15 14.79 -8.51 6.46
N VAL A 16 14.27 -7.65 5.58
CA VAL A 16 13.16 -7.99 4.68
C VAL A 16 13.52 -7.71 3.23
N HIS A 17 12.94 -8.47 2.31
CA HIS A 17 13.09 -8.27 0.87
C HIS A 17 11.73 -8.24 0.16
N SER A 18 11.70 -7.66 -1.04
CA SER A 18 10.50 -7.64 -1.88
C SER A 18 9.98 -9.05 -2.15
N GLY A 19 8.66 -9.21 -2.13
CA GLY A 19 7.97 -10.48 -2.35
C GLY A 19 8.03 -11.46 -1.17
N GLN A 20 8.73 -11.12 -0.08
CA GLN A 20 8.68 -11.92 1.14
C GLN A 20 7.25 -11.93 1.72
N GLU A 21 6.85 -13.03 2.33
CA GLU A 21 5.63 -13.09 3.13
C GLU A 21 5.97 -13.05 4.61
N ILE A 22 5.38 -12.09 5.32
CA ILE A 22 5.53 -11.93 6.76
C ILE A 22 4.17 -12.22 7.38
N GLU A 23 4.05 -13.38 8.01
CA GLU A 23 2.85 -13.76 8.73
C GLU A 23 2.79 -13.05 10.08
N LEU A 24 1.79 -12.19 10.28
CA LEU A 24 1.53 -11.57 11.58
C LEU A 24 0.55 -12.39 12.42
N SER A 25 -0.38 -13.08 11.76
CA SER A 25 -1.32 -14.02 12.35
C SER A 25 -1.87 -14.96 11.28
N ARG A 26 -2.72 -15.91 11.69
CA ARG A 26 -3.42 -16.80 10.75
C ARG A 26 -4.24 -16.01 9.72
N GLU A 27 -4.79 -14.86 10.09
CA GLU A 27 -5.65 -14.04 9.25
C GLU A 27 -4.95 -12.81 8.64
N VAL A 28 -3.70 -12.52 8.99
CA VAL A 28 -3.01 -11.31 8.54
C VAL A 28 -1.60 -11.61 8.03
N ILE A 29 -1.35 -11.23 6.78
CA ILE A 29 -0.04 -11.33 6.12
C ILE A 29 0.39 -9.94 5.67
N VAL A 30 1.69 -9.67 5.70
CA VAL A 30 2.30 -8.49 5.07
C VAL A 30 3.24 -8.94 3.96
N THR A 31 3.13 -8.29 2.80
CA THR A 31 4.05 -8.47 1.68
C THR A 31 4.81 -7.17 1.45
N PRO A 32 6.14 -7.12 1.66
CA PRO A 32 6.96 -6.02 1.21
C PRO A 32 7.03 -6.04 -0.32
N VAL A 33 6.97 -4.87 -0.93
CA VAL A 33 7.12 -4.68 -2.36
C VAL A 33 8.25 -3.71 -2.65
N ARG A 34 8.96 -3.93 -3.74
CA ARG A 34 10.06 -3.06 -4.13
C ARG A 34 9.54 -1.64 -4.39
N SER A 35 10.10 -0.66 -3.68
CA SER A 35 9.88 0.76 -3.98
C SER A 35 10.88 1.23 -5.05
N SER A 36 10.46 2.20 -5.87
CA SER A 36 11.32 2.93 -6.81
C SER A 36 11.83 4.22 -6.14
N HIS A 37 12.94 4.12 -5.41
CA HIS A 37 13.58 5.24 -4.70
C HIS A 37 15.11 5.24 -4.88
N ARG A 38 15.79 6.31 -4.46
CA ARG A 38 17.26 6.49 -4.65
C ARG A 38 18.12 5.51 -3.85
N ILE A 39 17.57 4.94 -2.80
CA ILE A 39 18.19 3.94 -1.94
C ILE A 39 17.26 2.71 -1.84
N PRO A 40 17.75 1.55 -1.38
CA PRO A 40 16.88 0.41 -1.12
C PRO A 40 15.72 0.81 -0.22
N ALA A 41 14.51 0.65 -0.74
CA ALA A 41 13.28 1.02 -0.09
C ALA A 41 12.20 -0.03 -0.42
N LEU A 42 11.24 -0.16 0.48
CA LEU A 42 10.12 -1.08 0.35
C LEU A 42 8.82 -0.34 0.67
N GLY A 43 7.80 -0.60 -0.14
CA GLY A 43 6.41 -0.45 0.29
C GLY A 43 5.92 -1.75 0.94
N TYR A 44 4.73 -1.73 1.50
CA TYR A 44 4.12 -2.88 2.16
C TYR A 44 2.63 -2.96 1.82
N VAL A 45 2.14 -4.17 1.60
CA VAL A 45 0.71 -4.46 1.49
C VAL A 45 0.33 -5.39 2.63
N VAL A 46 -0.61 -4.96 3.45
CA VAL A 46 -1.23 -5.74 4.51
C VAL A 46 -2.47 -6.41 3.95
N TRP A 47 -2.52 -7.73 4.08
CA TRP A 47 -3.56 -8.58 3.55
C TRP A 47 -4.37 -9.19 4.69
N GLU A 48 -5.69 -9.21 4.52
CA GLU A 48 -6.54 -10.15 5.23
C GLU A 48 -6.54 -11.47 4.47
N ARG A 49 -6.11 -12.54 5.15
CA ARG A 49 -6.11 -13.91 4.66
C ARG A 49 -7.37 -14.63 5.16
N ARG A 50 -8.20 -15.10 4.23
CA ARG A 50 -9.38 -15.92 4.51
C ARG A 50 -9.23 -17.28 3.85
N ARG A 51 -9.78 -18.33 4.47
CA ARG A 51 -9.97 -19.63 3.81
C ARG A 51 -11.44 -19.81 3.48
N LYS A 52 -11.75 -20.00 2.20
CA LYS A 52 -13.12 -20.27 1.73
C LYS A 52 -13.18 -21.66 1.14
N LEU A 53 -14.37 -22.26 1.15
CA LEU A 53 -14.61 -23.52 0.43
C LEU A 53 -14.31 -23.31 -1.05
N LYS A 54 -13.58 -24.23 -1.67
CA LYS A 54 -13.31 -24.20 -3.11
C LYS A 54 -14.63 -24.32 -3.88
N ALA A 55 -14.70 -23.65 -5.04
CA ALA A 55 -15.90 -23.62 -5.86
C ALA A 55 -16.41 -25.04 -6.22
N GLU A 56 -15.48 -25.96 -6.51
CA GLU A 56 -15.78 -27.37 -6.84
C GLU A 56 -16.48 -28.18 -5.72
N PHE A 57 -16.47 -27.69 -4.48
CA PHE A 57 -17.12 -28.36 -3.34
C PHE A 57 -18.37 -27.64 -2.84
N THR A 58 -18.82 -26.56 -3.51
CA THR A 58 -19.95 -25.74 -3.05
C THR A 58 -21.30 -26.45 -3.10
N GLU A 59 -21.48 -27.41 -4.02
CA GLU A 59 -22.70 -28.21 -4.16
C GLU A 59 -22.73 -29.45 -3.23
N LEU A 60 -21.64 -29.73 -2.51
CA LEU A 60 -21.56 -30.88 -1.62
C LEU A 60 -22.25 -30.60 -0.28
N THR A 61 -22.82 -31.64 0.31
CA THR A 61 -23.36 -31.56 1.68
C THR A 61 -22.24 -31.39 2.70
N GLY A 62 -22.58 -30.88 3.89
CA GLY A 62 -21.62 -30.74 4.98
C GLY A 62 -20.95 -32.05 5.38
N GLU A 63 -21.66 -33.18 5.27
CA GLU A 63 -21.12 -34.52 5.53
C GLU A 63 -20.08 -34.92 4.48
N GLN A 64 -20.40 -34.75 3.19
CA GLN A 64 -19.46 -35.02 2.09
C GLN A 64 -18.19 -34.17 2.20
N ILE A 65 -18.32 -32.89 2.55
CA ILE A 65 -17.18 -31.99 2.77
C ILE A 65 -16.33 -32.45 3.97
N ARG A 66 -16.97 -32.91 5.05
CA ARG A 66 -16.28 -33.43 6.23
C ARG A 66 -15.48 -34.69 5.87
N ASP A 67 -16.08 -35.61 5.13
CA ASP A 67 -15.44 -36.87 4.75
C ASP A 67 -14.23 -36.61 3.82
N LEU A 68 -14.34 -35.65 2.89
CA LEU A 68 -13.20 -35.19 2.08
C LEU A 68 -12.07 -34.57 2.94
N ARG A 69 -12.41 -33.77 3.94
CA ARG A 69 -11.41 -33.24 4.88
C ARG A 69 -10.71 -34.35 5.66
N LEU A 70 -11.47 -35.34 6.14
CA LEU A 70 -10.94 -36.49 6.87
C LEU A 70 -10.07 -37.38 5.99
N SER A 71 -10.34 -37.43 4.68
CA SER A 71 -9.48 -38.12 3.70
C SER A 71 -8.23 -37.32 3.31
N GLY A 72 -7.99 -36.14 3.92
CA GLY A 72 -6.82 -35.30 3.68
C GLY A 72 -6.94 -34.34 2.50
N VAL A 73 -8.11 -34.21 1.88
CA VAL A 73 -8.33 -33.26 0.78
C VAL A 73 -8.47 -31.85 1.36
N ASP A 74 -7.67 -30.90 0.88
CA ASP A 74 -7.85 -29.49 1.20
C ASP A 74 -9.05 -28.93 0.42
N VAL A 75 -10.21 -28.96 1.08
CA VAL A 75 -11.47 -28.44 0.54
C VAL A 75 -11.54 -26.92 0.48
N THR A 76 -10.53 -26.23 1.02
CA THR A 76 -10.51 -24.77 1.08
C THR A 76 -9.41 -24.16 0.22
N GLU A 77 -9.67 -22.96 -0.27
CA GLU A 77 -8.68 -22.11 -0.93
C GLU A 77 -8.42 -20.85 -0.10
N GLU A 78 -7.20 -20.35 -0.19
CA GLU A 78 -6.82 -19.08 0.38
C GLU A 78 -7.29 -17.94 -0.52
N ARG A 79 -7.97 -16.96 0.08
CA ARG A 79 -8.30 -15.69 -0.58
C ARG A 79 -7.70 -14.55 0.23
N ARG A 80 -7.02 -13.65 -0.47
CA ARG A 80 -6.38 -12.47 0.12
C ARG A 80 -7.14 -11.21 -0.28
N ILE A 81 -7.36 -10.34 0.69
CA ILE A 81 -7.98 -9.03 0.49
C ILE A 81 -6.96 -7.97 0.91
N PRO A 82 -6.52 -7.07 0.02
CA PRO A 82 -5.58 -6.03 0.37
C PRO A 82 -6.29 -4.99 1.25
N LYS A 83 -5.89 -4.89 2.52
CA LYS A 83 -6.52 -3.98 3.49
C LYS A 83 -5.83 -2.62 3.49
N VAL A 84 -4.51 -2.63 3.62
CA VAL A 84 -3.71 -1.40 3.70
C VAL A 84 -2.50 -1.53 2.80
N ALA A 85 -2.31 -0.61 1.88
CA ALA A 85 -1.07 -0.42 1.15
C ALA A 85 -0.35 0.81 1.70
N PHE A 86 0.90 0.63 2.15
CA PHE A 86 1.80 1.70 2.53
C PHE A 86 2.92 1.77 1.51
N MET A 87 2.97 2.87 0.76
CA MET A 87 3.94 3.03 -0.33
C MET A 87 5.38 3.20 0.15
N GLY A 88 5.56 3.91 1.27
CA GLY A 88 6.85 4.52 1.61
C GLY A 88 7.27 5.61 0.60
N ASP A 89 8.49 6.12 0.74
CA ASP A 89 9.08 7.06 -0.21
C ASP A 89 9.36 6.33 -1.53
N SER A 90 8.83 6.85 -2.63
CA SER A 90 8.89 6.25 -3.95
C SER A 90 8.52 7.23 -5.06
N THR A 91 8.86 6.87 -6.30
CA THR A 91 8.18 7.42 -7.47
C THR A 91 6.85 6.72 -7.71
N SER A 92 5.99 7.29 -8.56
CA SER A 92 4.71 6.68 -8.94
C SER A 92 4.83 5.30 -9.60
N GLN A 93 6.03 4.91 -10.05
CA GLN A 93 6.30 3.61 -10.64
C GLN A 93 5.95 2.43 -9.71
N VAL A 94 6.09 2.61 -8.39
CA VAL A 94 5.74 1.54 -7.43
C VAL A 94 4.26 1.14 -7.52
N LEU A 95 3.36 2.08 -7.82
CA LEU A 95 1.95 1.80 -8.03
C LEU A 95 1.73 1.03 -9.34
N ASP A 96 2.50 1.36 -10.38
CA ASP A 96 2.39 0.74 -11.68
C ASP A 96 2.91 -0.71 -11.67
N GLU A 97 3.98 -0.96 -10.92
CA GLU A 97 4.58 -2.29 -10.74
C GLU A 97 3.82 -3.14 -9.71
N ASN A 98 3.09 -2.51 -8.79
CA ASN A 98 2.32 -3.18 -7.76
C ASN A 98 0.86 -2.69 -7.80
N PRO A 99 0.09 -3.03 -8.86
CA PRO A 99 -1.24 -2.47 -9.08
C PRO A 99 -2.22 -2.79 -7.95
N VAL A 100 -1.97 -3.83 -7.14
CA VAL A 100 -2.78 -4.13 -5.96
C VAL A 100 -2.86 -2.98 -4.95
N MET A 101 -1.89 -2.05 -4.96
CA MET A 101 -1.97 -0.84 -4.14
C MET A 101 -3.15 0.05 -4.50
N TYR A 102 -3.58 0.05 -5.76
CA TYR A 102 -4.78 0.76 -6.19
C TYR A 102 -6.08 0.11 -5.72
N ASP A 103 -6.04 -1.19 -5.45
CA ASP A 103 -7.21 -1.99 -5.05
C ASP A 103 -7.28 -2.23 -3.53
N ALA A 104 -6.24 -1.85 -2.78
CA ALA A 104 -6.26 -1.89 -1.33
C ALA A 104 -7.40 -1.04 -0.76
N GLU A 105 -8.04 -1.44 0.33
CA GLU A 105 -9.09 -0.60 0.92
C GLU A 105 -8.56 0.78 1.33
N ILE A 106 -7.37 0.83 1.93
CA ILE A 106 -6.66 2.06 2.29
C ILE A 106 -5.31 2.10 1.59
N LEU A 107 -5.01 3.20 0.90
CA LEU A 107 -3.68 3.51 0.38
C LEU A 107 -3.09 4.69 1.14
N ILE A 108 -1.89 4.52 1.70
CA ILE A 108 -1.08 5.59 2.27
C ILE A 108 0.10 5.81 1.31
N MET A 109 0.18 7.00 0.73
CA MET A 109 1.17 7.31 -0.29
C MET A 109 1.84 8.66 -0.09
N GLU A 110 3.07 8.81 -0.59
CA GLU A 110 3.72 10.11 -0.63
C GLU A 110 3.11 11.02 -1.71
N MET A 111 3.08 12.32 -1.43
CA MET A 111 2.80 13.38 -2.40
C MET A 111 3.74 14.55 -2.12
N THR A 112 5.03 14.34 -2.32
CA THR A 112 6.09 15.27 -1.89
C THR A 112 5.97 16.65 -2.54
N PHE A 113 5.63 16.72 -3.83
CA PHE A 113 5.57 17.98 -4.58
C PHE A 113 4.19 18.25 -5.17
N VAL A 114 3.70 19.47 -4.99
CA VAL A 114 2.33 19.86 -5.40
C VAL A 114 2.26 21.15 -6.22
N ALA A 115 3.34 21.95 -6.22
CA ALA A 115 3.34 23.24 -6.91
C ALA A 115 3.64 23.09 -8.41
N PRO A 116 2.97 23.88 -9.28
CA PRO A 116 3.21 23.85 -10.72
C PRO A 116 4.62 24.33 -11.09
N GLY A 117 5.08 23.97 -12.28
CA GLY A 117 6.37 24.42 -12.83
C GLY A 117 7.57 23.59 -12.38
N HIS A 118 7.35 22.50 -11.65
CA HIS A 118 8.40 21.52 -11.40
C HIS A 118 8.63 20.66 -12.65
N ARG A 119 9.89 20.32 -12.95
CA ARG A 119 10.23 19.42 -14.06
C ARG A 119 9.99 17.97 -13.63
N PRO A 120 9.05 17.22 -14.22
CA PRO A 120 8.73 15.86 -13.79
C PRO A 120 9.95 14.92 -13.80
N GLN A 121 10.88 15.10 -14.76
CA GLN A 121 12.08 14.28 -14.84
C GLN A 121 13.03 14.49 -13.63
N LEU A 122 13.05 15.69 -13.05
CA LEU A 122 13.90 15.97 -11.88
C LEU A 122 13.30 15.35 -10.61
N ILE A 123 11.98 15.41 -10.45
CA ILE A 123 11.28 14.81 -9.31
C ILE A 123 11.46 13.30 -9.31
N ARG A 124 11.26 12.65 -10.47
CA ARG A 124 11.48 11.21 -10.61
C ARG A 124 12.92 10.80 -10.27
N LYS A 125 13.92 11.61 -10.65
CA LYS A 125 15.33 11.39 -10.26
C LYS A 125 15.57 11.51 -8.75
N LEU A 126 14.77 12.32 -8.05
CA LEU A 126 14.83 12.42 -6.59
C LEU A 126 14.12 11.25 -5.88
N GLY A 127 13.35 10.45 -6.62
CA GLY A 127 12.67 9.28 -6.10
C GLY A 127 11.35 9.58 -5.41
N HIS A 128 10.65 10.65 -5.81
CA HIS A 128 9.43 11.13 -5.16
C HIS A 128 8.27 11.34 -6.14
N ILE A 129 7.07 11.59 -5.60
CA ILE A 129 5.83 11.83 -6.37
C ILE A 129 5.53 13.32 -6.49
N HIS A 130 5.10 13.73 -7.69
CA HIS A 130 4.42 15.01 -7.91
C HIS A 130 2.90 14.79 -7.98
N LEU A 131 2.11 15.79 -7.60
CA LEU A 131 0.65 15.81 -7.74
C LEU A 131 0.18 15.41 -9.15
N ASP A 132 0.88 15.86 -10.19
CA ASP A 132 0.56 15.51 -11.59
C ASP A 132 0.65 13.99 -11.86
N ASP A 133 1.54 13.27 -11.18
CA ASP A 133 1.62 11.81 -11.32
C ASP A 133 0.37 11.13 -10.75
N VAL A 134 -0.24 11.72 -9.71
CA VAL A 134 -1.50 11.27 -9.10
C VAL A 134 -2.68 11.60 -10.01
N VAL A 135 -2.74 12.83 -10.54
CA VAL A 135 -3.77 13.26 -11.49
C VAL A 135 -3.79 12.35 -12.72
N ALA A 136 -2.62 12.01 -13.27
CA ALA A 136 -2.48 11.11 -14.43
C ALA A 136 -2.97 9.67 -14.16
N ARG A 137 -3.16 9.29 -12.90
CA ARG A 137 -3.59 7.96 -12.46
C ARG A 137 -4.95 7.98 -11.77
N ARG A 138 -5.67 9.11 -11.76
CA ARG A 138 -6.89 9.30 -10.96
C ARG A 138 -7.91 8.16 -11.12
N ASP A 139 -8.08 7.68 -12.35
CA ASP A 139 -9.09 6.65 -12.69
C ASP A 139 -8.68 5.23 -12.27
N ARG A 140 -7.44 5.05 -11.79
CA ARG A 140 -6.94 3.75 -11.33
C ARG A 140 -7.16 3.54 -9.84
N PHE A 141 -7.34 4.60 -9.05
CA PHE A 141 -7.51 4.47 -7.60
C PHE A 141 -8.89 3.92 -7.28
N ASN A 142 -8.96 2.63 -6.96
CA ASN A 142 -10.16 1.93 -6.50
C ASN A 142 -10.27 1.88 -4.97
N ASN A 143 -9.29 2.48 -4.27
CA ASN A 143 -9.22 2.52 -2.81
C ASN A 143 -10.47 3.19 -2.21
N GLN A 144 -10.91 2.76 -1.03
CA GLN A 144 -11.97 3.44 -0.30
C GLN A 144 -11.45 4.73 0.36
N LEU A 145 -10.16 4.75 0.72
CA LEU A 145 -9.47 5.89 1.30
C LEU A 145 -8.05 5.98 0.74
N VAL A 146 -7.65 7.16 0.27
CA VAL A 146 -6.27 7.49 -0.09
C VAL A 146 -5.77 8.56 0.87
N ILE A 147 -4.70 8.28 1.60
CA ILE A 147 -4.03 9.22 2.50
C ILE A 147 -2.75 9.68 1.83
N ALA A 148 -2.73 10.93 1.36
CA ALA A 148 -1.53 11.57 0.86
C ALA A 148 -0.76 12.22 2.02
N SER A 149 0.52 11.87 2.16
CA SER A 149 1.41 12.38 3.21
C SER A 149 2.79 12.73 2.62
N HIS A 150 3.78 12.96 3.50
CA HIS A 150 5.16 13.24 3.11
C HIS A 150 5.31 14.49 2.23
N PHE A 151 4.51 15.52 2.47
CA PHE A 151 4.62 16.78 1.74
C PHE A 151 5.94 17.49 2.02
N SER A 152 6.51 18.13 1.01
CA SER A 152 7.72 18.94 1.19
C SER A 152 7.46 20.09 2.17
N THR A 153 8.38 20.26 3.13
CA THR A 153 8.37 21.37 4.11
C THR A 153 8.47 22.76 3.47
N ARG A 154 8.70 22.85 2.16
CA ARG A 154 8.67 24.09 1.38
C ARG A 154 7.27 24.69 1.25
N TYR A 155 6.23 23.90 1.48
CA TYR A 155 4.85 24.33 1.32
C TYR A 155 4.17 24.49 2.68
N HIS A 156 3.44 25.59 2.85
CA HIS A 156 2.52 25.73 3.97
C HIS A 156 1.27 24.85 3.75
N PRO A 157 0.62 24.28 4.79
CA PRO A 157 -0.58 23.45 4.66
C PRO A 157 -1.67 24.03 3.73
N LYS A 158 -1.97 25.33 3.88
CA LYS A 158 -2.91 26.04 2.99
C LYS A 158 -2.51 26.03 1.51
N GLN A 159 -1.21 26.11 1.19
CA GLN A 159 -0.74 26.03 -0.19
C GLN A 159 -0.91 24.62 -0.75
N ILE A 160 -0.65 23.59 0.06
CA ILE A 160 -0.86 22.20 -0.32
C ILE A 160 -2.34 21.97 -0.65
N GLN A 161 -3.24 22.35 0.26
CA GLN A 161 -4.68 22.26 0.03
C GLN A 161 -5.11 23.01 -1.23
N HIS A 162 -4.60 24.23 -1.44
CA HIS A 162 -4.91 25.02 -2.64
C HIS A 162 -4.48 24.32 -3.93
N TYR A 163 -3.24 23.83 -4.01
CA TYR A 163 -2.76 23.17 -5.23
C TYR A 163 -3.48 21.85 -5.50
N VAL A 164 -3.68 21.03 -4.47
CA VAL A 164 -4.36 19.74 -4.62
C VAL A 164 -5.83 19.93 -5.02
N SER A 165 -6.59 20.77 -4.31
CA SER A 165 -8.00 21.03 -4.66
C SER A 165 -8.18 21.66 -6.04
N ARG A 166 -7.19 22.42 -6.53
CA ARG A 166 -7.24 22.95 -7.89
C ARG A 166 -7.01 21.86 -8.95
N ALA A 167 -6.12 20.90 -8.70
CA ALA A 167 -5.79 19.84 -9.66
C ALA A 167 -6.74 18.63 -9.59
N LEU A 168 -7.27 18.34 -8.40
CA LEU A 168 -8.24 17.28 -8.09
C LEU A 168 -9.43 17.88 -7.32
N PRO A 169 -10.35 18.62 -7.97
CA PRO A 169 -11.44 19.30 -7.30
C PRO A 169 -12.41 18.37 -6.56
N ASP A 170 -12.58 17.15 -7.05
CA ASP A 170 -13.39 16.09 -6.46
C ASP A 170 -12.69 15.36 -5.31
N MET A 171 -11.39 15.60 -5.10
CA MET A 171 -10.56 14.90 -4.11
C MET A 171 -10.69 13.36 -4.23
N LEU A 172 -10.65 12.82 -5.46
CA LEU A 172 -10.91 11.41 -5.75
C LEU A 172 -12.28 10.96 -5.19
N ASP A 173 -13.34 11.67 -5.54
CA ASP A 173 -14.71 11.44 -5.05
C ASP A 173 -14.82 11.56 -3.51
N GLY A 174 -14.05 12.45 -2.91
CA GLY A 174 -13.96 12.63 -1.46
C GLY A 174 -13.12 11.58 -0.73
N ARG A 175 -12.48 10.65 -1.45
CA ARG A 175 -11.66 9.57 -0.87
C ARG A 175 -10.23 10.00 -0.57
N LEU A 176 -9.75 11.12 -1.11
CA LEU A 176 -8.41 11.65 -0.86
C LEU A 176 -8.37 12.50 0.41
N HIS A 177 -7.60 12.05 1.41
CA HIS A 177 -7.28 12.77 2.63
C HIS A 177 -5.84 13.28 2.59
N LEU A 178 -5.65 14.58 2.89
CA LEU A 178 -4.33 15.20 3.00
C LEU A 178 -3.89 15.21 4.47
N TRP A 179 -2.84 14.45 4.79
CA TRP A 179 -2.27 14.45 6.13
C TRP A 179 -1.21 15.56 6.24
N LEU A 180 -1.61 16.70 6.81
CA LEU A 180 -0.82 17.94 6.91
C LEU A 180 -0.32 18.21 8.33
#